data_AF-A0A1E1KBJ9-F1
#
_entry.id   AF-A0A1E1KBJ9-F1
#
_cell.length_a   1.000
_cell.length_b   1.000
_cell.length_c   1.000
_cell.angle_alpha   90.00
_cell.angle_beta   90.00
_cell.angle_gamma   90.00
#
_symmetry.space_group_name_H-M   'P 1'
#
loop_
_entity.id
_entity.type
_entity.pdbx_description
1 polymer ?
#
loop_
_entity_poly.entity_id
_entity_poly.type
_entity_poly.pdbx_seq_one_letter_code
_entity_poly.pdbx_strand_id
1 'polypeptide(L)'
;MVGSAFNVQYTIFIMGVPFEALLPYAIMIGMFGVTGAGLSKIRHMQNGGKRARHSVDQWDKVSYPSLSTRRMLIDFQQMMDRDRRLTGYLRGQTDKAAAPAGFELNNPWRLEKRIL
;
A
#
# COMPACT_ATOMS: atom_id res chain seq x y z
N MET A 1 -24.69 76.00 -11.88
CA MET A 1 -25.33 75.02 -10.98
C MET A 1 -24.73 73.67 -11.31
N VAL A 2 -23.58 73.34 -10.70
CA VAL A 2 -22.81 72.12 -10.98
C VAL A 2 -22.63 71.41 -9.65
N GLY A 3 -22.85 70.09 -9.64
CA GLY A 3 -22.63 69.20 -8.50
C GLY A 3 -23.96 68.64 -7.98
N SER A 4 -24.17 67.33 -7.87
CA SER A 4 -23.24 66.21 -7.87
C SER A 4 -24.01 64.94 -8.24
N ALA A 5 -23.56 64.24 -9.29
CA ALA A 5 -23.98 62.86 -9.50
C ALA A 5 -23.37 62.04 -8.35
N PHE A 6 -24.22 61.53 -7.46
CA PHE A 6 -23.85 60.57 -6.41
C PHE A 6 -23.37 59.28 -7.09
N ASN A 7 -22.09 59.27 -7.44
CA ASN A 7 -21.40 58.11 -7.98
C ASN A 7 -21.06 57.20 -6.79
N VAL A 8 -22.00 56.33 -6.41
CA VAL A 8 -21.72 55.29 -5.41
C VAL A 8 -20.77 54.29 -6.06
N GLN A 9 -19.48 54.50 -5.86
CA GLN A 9 -18.43 53.59 -6.25
C GLN A 9 -18.59 52.31 -5.41
N TYR A 10 -19.10 51.23 -5.99
CA TYR A 10 -19.01 49.89 -5.39
C TYR A 10 -17.54 49.47 -5.43
N THR A 11 -16.78 49.87 -4.42
CA THR A 11 -15.46 49.30 -4.16
C THR A 11 -15.69 47.83 -3.80
N ILE A 12 -15.62 46.96 -4.81
CA ILE A 12 -15.45 45.52 -4.58
C ILE A 12 -14.13 45.37 -3.81
N PHE A 13 -14.23 45.17 -2.50
CA PHE A 13 -13.06 44.77 -1.73
C PHE A 13 -12.58 43.45 -2.33
N ILE A 14 -11.47 43.47 -3.08
CA ILE A 14 -10.72 42.26 -3.45
C ILE A 14 -10.07 41.76 -2.15
N MET A 15 -10.90 41.19 -1.29
CA MET A 15 -10.43 40.52 -0.07
C MET A 15 -9.85 39.18 -0.51
N GLY A 16 -8.52 39.06 -0.43
CA GLY A 16 -7.81 37.82 -0.74
C GLY A 16 -8.33 36.64 0.07
N VAL A 17 -8.09 35.42 -0.41
CA VAL A 17 -8.54 34.18 0.24
C VAL A 17 -8.08 34.17 1.72
N PRO A 18 -8.99 33.93 2.70
CA PRO A 18 -8.65 33.93 4.12
C PRO A 18 -7.78 32.72 4.46
N PHE A 19 -6.46 32.91 4.51
CA PHE A 19 -5.48 31.82 4.65
C PHE A 19 -5.54 31.16 6.04
N GLU A 20 -5.98 31.89 7.06
CA GLU A 20 -6.18 31.40 8.42
C GLU A 20 -7.20 30.26 8.46
N ALA A 21 -8.24 30.32 7.62
CA ALA A 21 -9.21 29.26 7.45
C ALA A 21 -8.63 28.03 6.72
N LEU A 22 -7.52 28.20 6.00
CA LEU A 22 -6.84 27.13 5.27
C LEU A 22 -5.74 26.44 6.08
N LEU A 23 -5.24 27.06 7.15
CA LEU A 23 -4.18 26.49 8.00
C LEU A 23 -4.52 25.08 8.53
N PRO A 24 -5.75 24.81 9.05
CA PRO A 24 -6.08 23.47 9.52
C PRO A 24 -6.04 22.43 8.40
N TYR A 25 -6.52 22.78 7.21
CA TYR A 25 -6.50 21.90 6.04
C TYR A 25 -5.08 21.64 5.53
N ALA A 26 -4.22 22.67 5.54
CA ALA A 26 -2.81 22.53 5.17
C ALA A 26 -2.07 21.56 6.11
N ILE A 27 -2.33 21.66 7.42
CA ILE A 27 -1.75 20.74 8.42
C ILE A 27 -2.25 19.31 8.17
N MET A 28 -3.55 19.12 7.92
CA MET A 28 -4.11 17.79 7.61
C MET A 28 -3.46 17.19 6.36
N ILE A 29 -3.39 17.95 5.26
CA ILE A 29 -2.75 17.51 4.01
C ILE A 29 -1.27 17.18 4.25
N GLY A 30 -0.56 18.00 5.03
CA GLY A 30 0.83 17.76 5.40
C GLY A 30 1.01 16.45 6.17
N MET A 31 0.21 16.21 7.20
CA MET A 31 0.26 14.98 7.98
C MET A 31 -0.07 13.74 7.13
N PHE A 32 -1.16 13.77 6.36
CA PHE A 32 -1.51 12.66 5.46
C PHE A 32 -0.44 12.43 4.39
N GLY A 33 0.16 13.50 3.86
CA GLY A 33 1.25 13.43 2.90
C GLY A 33 2.50 12.76 3.48
N VAL A 34 2.93 13.18 4.67
CA VAL A 34 4.09 12.60 5.38
C VAL A 34 3.85 11.12 5.70
N THR A 35 2.68 10.78 6.24
CA THR A 35 2.35 9.38 6.54
C THR A 35 2.26 8.53 5.27
N GLY A 36 1.61 9.02 4.22
CA GLY A 36 1.48 8.31 2.95
C GLY A 36 2.82 8.03 2.28
N ALA A 37 3.69 9.05 2.19
CA ALA A 37 5.03 8.91 1.64
C ALA A 37 5.91 8.00 2.51
N GLY A 38 5.85 8.16 3.84
CA GLY A 38 6.61 7.35 4.78
C GLY A 38 6.26 5.87 4.69
N LEU A 39 4.96 5.53 4.75
CA LEU A 39 4.50 4.14 4.63
C LEU A 39 4.82 3.55 3.24
N SER A 40 4.70 4.34 2.18
CA SER A 40 5.06 3.91 0.83
C SER A 40 6.54 3.55 0.73
N LYS A 41 7.43 4.39 1.29
CA LYS A 41 8.87 4.14 1.30
C LYS A 41 9.23 2.91 2.13
N ILE A 42 8.67 2.75 3.32
CA ILE A 42 8.90 1.56 4.16
C ILE A 42 8.45 0.29 3.42
N ARG A 43 7.26 0.31 2.84
CA ARG A 43 6.74 -0.83 2.07
C ARG A 43 7.60 -1.15 0.86
N HIS A 44 8.16 -0.14 0.20
CA HIS A 44 9.09 -0.35 -0.91
C HIS A 44 10.40 -1.01 -0.46
N MET A 45 10.95 -0.58 0.68
CA MET A 45 12.15 -1.19 1.26
C MET A 45 11.89 -2.62 1.74
N GLN A 46 10.76 -2.88 2.39
CA GLN A 46 10.34 -4.21 2.83
C GLN A 46 10.11 -5.20 1.67
N ASN A 47 9.82 -4.70 0.47
CA ASN A 47 9.67 -5.50 -0.75
C ASN A 47 10.97 -5.59 -1.58
N GLY A 48 12.11 -5.18 -1.02
CA GLY A 48 13.41 -5.30 -1.67
C GLY A 48 13.56 -4.35 -2.85
N GLY A 49 12.97 -3.16 -2.73
CA GLY A 49 12.98 -2.15 -3.80
C GLY A 49 11.99 -2.43 -4.92
N LYS A 50 11.04 -3.36 -4.73
CA LYS A 50 9.95 -3.62 -5.69
C LYS A 50 8.66 -2.97 -5.23
N ARG A 51 7.75 -2.70 -6.18
CA ARG A 51 6.39 -2.24 -5.86
C ARG A 51 5.62 -3.37 -5.19
N ALA A 52 4.75 -3.02 -4.24
CA ALA A 52 3.88 -4.01 -3.60
C ALA A 52 2.87 -4.56 -4.60
N ARG A 53 2.67 -5.88 -4.60
CA ARG A 53 1.62 -6.53 -5.39
C ARG A 53 0.26 -6.27 -4.73
N HIS A 54 -0.73 -5.98 -5.57
CA HIS A 54 -2.14 -5.84 -5.19
C HIS A 54 -2.94 -6.94 -5.89
N SER A 55 -4.17 -7.20 -5.43
CA SER A 55 -5.06 -8.21 -6.02
C SER A 55 -4.44 -9.61 -6.19
N VAL A 56 -3.64 -10.02 -5.21
CA VAL A 56 -2.96 -11.31 -5.23
C VAL A 56 -3.98 -12.43 -5.09
N ASP A 57 -4.06 -13.29 -6.10
CA ASP A 57 -5.10 -14.32 -6.31
C ASP A 57 -4.73 -15.68 -5.68
N GLN A 58 -5.47 -16.75 -5.98
CA GLN A 58 -5.22 -18.06 -5.37
C GLN A 58 -3.93 -18.75 -5.83
N TRP A 59 -3.48 -18.44 -7.04
CA TRP A 59 -2.26 -18.99 -7.61
C TRP A 59 -1.03 -18.31 -7.00
N ASP A 60 -1.10 -16.99 -6.83
CA ASP A 60 -0.13 -16.26 -6.04
C ASP A 60 -0.30 -16.51 -4.53
N LYS A 61 -1.51 -16.88 -4.07
CA LYS A 61 -1.88 -17.24 -2.69
C LYS A 61 -2.74 -18.50 -2.54
N VAL A 62 -2.24 -19.67 -2.11
CA VAL A 62 -3.17 -20.79 -1.82
C VAL A 62 -4.20 -20.38 -0.77
N SER A 63 -5.44 -20.21 -1.19
CA SER A 63 -6.59 -20.04 -0.30
C SER A 63 -7.40 -21.30 -0.41
N TYR A 64 -7.37 -22.13 0.63
CA TYR A 64 -8.42 -23.13 0.78
C TYR A 64 -9.70 -22.36 1.15
N PRO A 65 -10.88 -22.72 0.61
CA PRO A 65 -12.13 -22.19 1.13
C PRO A 65 -12.32 -22.71 2.56
N SER A 66 -11.90 -21.94 3.56
CA SER A 66 -12.16 -22.28 4.95
C SER A 66 -13.55 -21.78 5.33
N LEU A 67 -14.51 -22.70 5.40
CA LEU A 67 -15.75 -22.51 6.16
C LEU A 67 -15.42 -22.47 7.66
N SER A 68 -14.82 -21.38 8.15
CA SER A 68 -14.83 -21.03 9.58
C SER A 68 -14.29 -19.62 9.81
N THR A 69 -15.20 -18.71 10.09
CA THR A 69 -14.92 -17.37 10.59
C THR A 69 -14.39 -17.46 12.02
N ARG A 70 -13.07 -17.62 12.21
CA ARG A 70 -12.30 -17.10 13.37
C ARG A 70 -10.86 -17.59 13.29
N ARG A 71 -9.91 -16.64 13.35
CA ARG A 71 -8.44 -16.81 13.40
C ARG A 71 -7.71 -16.91 12.04
N MET A 72 -7.79 -15.81 11.32
CA MET A 72 -6.70 -15.08 10.64
C MET A 72 -5.36 -15.85 10.38
N LEU A 73 -5.21 -16.23 9.10
CA LEU A 73 -4.02 -16.13 8.21
C LEU A 73 -2.82 -17.05 8.46
N ILE A 74 -2.84 -18.18 7.79
CA ILE A 74 -1.66 -18.56 7.01
C ILE A 74 -2.02 -18.27 5.55
N ASP A 75 -1.79 -17.03 5.11
CA ASP A 75 -1.87 -16.69 3.68
C ASP A 75 -0.73 -17.44 2.98
N PHE A 76 -1.00 -18.64 2.49
CA PHE A 76 -0.03 -19.39 1.70
C PHE A 76 0.18 -18.62 0.41
N GLN A 77 1.42 -18.39 0.01
CA GLN A 77 1.72 -17.72 -1.24
C GLN A 77 2.27 -18.76 -2.20
N GLN A 78 1.47 -19.49 -2.99
CA GLN A 78 1.96 -20.70 -3.70
C GLN A 78 3.21 -20.39 -4.53
N MET A 79 3.11 -19.38 -5.38
CA MET A 79 4.24 -18.89 -6.16
C MET A 79 5.26 -18.09 -5.33
N MET A 80 4.85 -17.24 -4.38
CA MET A 80 5.85 -16.45 -3.63
C MET A 80 6.62 -17.26 -2.58
N ASP A 81 6.04 -18.34 -2.03
CA ASP A 81 6.72 -19.33 -1.18
C ASP A 81 7.68 -20.17 -2.02
N ARG A 82 7.32 -20.52 -3.27
CA ARG A 82 8.26 -21.11 -4.22
C ARG A 82 9.44 -20.15 -4.47
N ASP A 83 9.18 -18.89 -4.79
CA ASP A 83 10.22 -17.89 -5.02
C ASP A 83 11.10 -17.68 -3.79
N ARG A 84 10.51 -17.65 -2.59
CA ARG A 84 11.24 -17.63 -1.32
C ARG A 84 12.12 -18.87 -1.14
N ARG A 85 11.67 -20.06 -1.53
CA ARG A 85 12.47 -21.29 -1.47
C ARG A 85 13.58 -21.31 -2.51
N LEU A 86 13.39 -20.66 -3.66
CA LEU A 86 14.41 -20.55 -4.71
C LEU A 86 15.46 -19.49 -4.41
N THR A 87 15.08 -18.39 -3.75
CA THR A 87 15.94 -17.19 -3.62
C THR A 87 16.26 -16.79 -2.18
N GLY A 88 15.63 -17.41 -1.20
CA GLY A 88 15.71 -17.03 0.22
C GLY A 88 14.87 -15.79 0.59
N TYR A 89 14.25 -15.12 -0.39
CA TYR A 89 13.51 -13.88 -0.17
C TYR A 89 12.11 -13.93 -0.78
N LEU A 90 11.09 -13.49 -0.05
CA LEU A 90 9.67 -13.59 -0.47
C LEU A 90 9.35 -12.87 -1.79
N ARG A 91 10.19 -11.90 -2.19
CA ARG A 91 10.06 -11.14 -3.45
C ARG A 91 11.29 -11.28 -4.35
N GLY A 92 12.15 -12.24 -4.04
CA GLY A 92 13.32 -12.55 -4.84
C GLY A 92 12.88 -13.16 -6.16
N GLN A 93 13.54 -12.76 -7.24
CA GLN A 93 13.37 -13.37 -8.56
C GLN A 93 14.72 -13.89 -9.00
N THR A 94 14.71 -15.04 -9.64
CA THR A 94 15.91 -15.64 -10.25
C THR A 94 15.55 -16.17 -11.62
N ASP A 95 16.45 -15.95 -12.56
CA ASP A 95 16.40 -16.37 -13.97
C ASP A 95 17.32 -17.56 -14.26
N LYS A 96 17.94 -18.14 -13.22
CA LYS A 96 18.83 -19.30 -13.36
C LYS A 96 18.06 -20.51 -13.89
N ALA A 97 18.59 -21.13 -14.94
CA ALA A 97 17.99 -22.31 -15.55
C ALA A 97 17.98 -23.53 -14.61
N ALA A 98 19.02 -23.68 -13.78
CA ALA A 98 19.11 -24.72 -12.76
C ALA A 98 18.76 -24.16 -11.37
N ALA A 99 17.95 -24.91 -10.62
CA ALA A 99 17.60 -24.58 -9.24
C ALA A 99 18.83 -24.71 -8.30
N PRO A 100 18.86 -23.96 -7.19
CA PRO A 100 19.95 -24.10 -6.22
C PRO A 100 19.90 -25.48 -5.54
N ALA A 101 21.09 -25.98 -5.16
CA ALA A 101 21.21 -27.22 -4.41
C ALA A 101 20.39 -27.17 -3.11
N GLY A 102 19.70 -28.27 -2.79
CA GLY A 102 18.81 -28.36 -1.63
C GLY A 102 17.37 -27.88 -1.87
N PHE A 103 17.06 -27.26 -3.01
CA PHE A 103 15.67 -26.95 -3.38
C PHE A 103 14.81 -28.23 -3.49
N GLU A 104 15.42 -29.34 -3.89
CA GLU A 104 14.77 -30.66 -3.99
C GLU A 104 14.21 -31.15 -2.66
N LEU A 105 14.85 -30.78 -1.55
CA LEU A 105 14.53 -31.26 -0.20
C LEU A 105 13.73 -30.23 0.62
N ASN A 106 13.57 -29.00 0.12
CA ASN A 106 12.97 -27.91 0.89
C ASN A 106 11.45 -27.77 0.72
N ASN A 107 10.75 -28.87 0.41
CA ASN A 107 9.31 -28.88 0.22
C ASN A 107 8.56 -29.24 1.52
N PRO A 108 8.12 -28.24 2.32
CA PRO A 108 7.36 -28.52 3.53
C PRO A 108 5.93 -28.93 3.18
N TRP A 109 5.54 -30.13 3.63
CA TRP A 109 4.13 -30.47 3.77
C TRP A 109 3.61 -29.80 5.03
N ARG A 110 2.50 -29.09 4.89
CA ARG A 110 1.88 -28.38 6.00
C ARG A 110 0.76 -29.23 6.56
N LEU A 111 0.74 -29.35 7.87
CA LEU A 111 -0.29 -30.08 8.60
C LEU A 111 -1.29 -29.07 9.15
N GLU A 112 -2.57 -29.35 9.00
CA GLU A 112 -3.63 -28.62 9.67
C GLU A 112 -4.06 -29.37 10.94
N LYS A 113 -4.58 -28.62 11.91
CA LYS A 113 -5.22 -29.24 13.08
C LYS A 113 -6.57 -29.78 12.65
N ARG A 114 -6.98 -30.92 13.23
CA ARG A 114 -8.31 -31.49 13.03
C ARG A 114 -9.37 -30.42 13.30
N ILE A 115 -10.26 -30.22 12.34
CA ILE A 115 -11.45 -29.40 12.47
C ILE A 115 -12.48 -30.24 13.25
N LEU A 116 -12.94 -29.73 14.39
CA LEU A 116 -13.98 -30.35 15.23
C LEU A 116 -15.27 -29.55 15.11
#